data_AF-A0A1I5L105-F1
#
_entry.id   AF-A0A1I5L105-F1
#
_cell.length_a   1.000
_cell.length_b   1.000
_cell.length_c   1.000
_cell.angle_alpha   90.00
_cell.angle_beta   90.00
_cell.angle_gamma   90.00
#
_symmetry.space_group_name_H-M   'P 1'
#
loop_
_entity.id
_entity.type
_entity.pdbx_description
1 polymer ?
#
loop_
_entity_poly.entity_id
_entity_poly.type
_entity_poly.pdbx_seq_one_letter_code
_entity_poly.pdbx_strand_id
1 'polypeptide(L)'
;MAGEDPKIVKRMTGLVATGALPGAAVGFLGDLLTPRGGWIAVGLLGIVAVAVAIYLIASLWGREESAPAPWWHRLSNKDSELNWIWAGPNPFLAHGVHVVMLFALSCLFFSAKSFASADEGGILAKNVTAIAVAQKQLGISQSMLDEQKKTTTILSSINEKTATLKRETSDDPRKELSNSGVQWDHGRLYQSLREGDARVVSLFLQGGMRLTSSDVAMAFERSPPEVHSAIAEYRQLFNTADCKSAFAAIGANATLSATPSAIKMVRTLCGNPDAKAQVQVEVERWQASHARQVAAYRKEEAARQSPADCVKHEMRNGGRTLADEGAGFNPLSATTYTTRQEMLANINAAAIVGLTSDKLEAIVRAYCDKQATAKPNIDIDDQQVRRWKAVADWIS
;
A
#
# COMPACT_ATOMS: atom_id res chain seq x y z
N MET A 1 -22.59 2.42 -35.77
CA MET A 1 -21.84 1.39 -35.02
C MET A 1 -22.79 0.23 -34.81
N ALA A 2 -22.40 -0.98 -35.23
CA ALA A 2 -23.26 -2.17 -35.21
C ALA A 2 -23.64 -2.52 -33.77
N GLY A 3 -24.93 -2.79 -33.53
CA GLY A 3 -25.42 -3.21 -32.22
C GLY A 3 -24.88 -4.59 -31.88
N GLU A 4 -24.03 -4.67 -30.85
CA GLU A 4 -23.56 -5.95 -30.34
C GLU A 4 -24.73 -6.69 -29.69
N ASP A 5 -24.99 -7.92 -30.15
CA ASP A 5 -26.02 -8.79 -29.61
C ASP A 5 -25.75 -9.02 -28.11
N PRO A 6 -26.71 -8.72 -27.21
CA PRO A 6 -26.53 -8.89 -25.77
C PRO A 6 -26.18 -10.33 -25.36
N LYS A 7 -26.46 -11.34 -26.21
CA LYS A 7 -26.01 -12.71 -26.00
C LYS A 7 -24.49 -12.88 -26.19
N ILE A 8 -23.87 -12.12 -27.10
CA ILE A 8 -22.42 -12.14 -27.34
C ILE A 8 -21.70 -11.52 -26.14
N VAL A 9 -22.17 -10.37 -25.65
CA VAL A 9 -21.62 -9.70 -24.46
C VAL A 9 -21.69 -10.63 -23.24
N LYS A 10 -22.84 -11.27 -22.98
CA LYS A 10 -23.01 -12.21 -21.87
C LYS A 10 -22.05 -13.42 -21.95
N ARG A 11 -21.78 -13.91 -23.16
CA ARG A 11 -20.83 -15.03 -23.40
C ARG A 11 -19.37 -14.60 -23.19
N MET A 12 -18.99 -13.39 -23.61
CA MET A 12 -17.65 -12.84 -23.37
C MET A 12 -17.39 -12.60 -21.88
N THR A 13 -18.36 -12.05 -21.15
CA THR A 13 -18.24 -11.84 -19.69
C THR A 13 -18.11 -13.18 -18.96
N GLY A 14 -18.84 -14.21 -19.40
CA GLY A 14 -18.72 -15.58 -18.88
C GLY A 14 -17.33 -16.20 -19.11
N LEU A 15 -16.73 -16.01 -20.28
CA LEU A 15 -15.38 -16.49 -20.62
C LEU A 15 -14.30 -15.87 -19.73
N VAL A 16 -14.37 -14.55 -19.53
CA VAL A 16 -13.42 -13.83 -18.65
C VAL A 16 -13.59 -14.26 -17.19
N ALA A 17 -14.84 -14.40 -16.74
CA ALA A 17 -15.14 -14.75 -15.36
C ALA A 17 -14.75 -16.19 -14.99
N THR A 18 -14.79 -17.13 -15.94
CA THR A 18 -14.56 -18.56 -15.69
C THR A 18 -13.15 -19.04 -16.06
N GLY A 19 -12.44 -18.35 -16.96
CA GLY A 19 -11.08 -18.71 -17.35
C GLY A 19 -10.02 -17.78 -16.79
N ALA A 20 -10.12 -16.49 -17.12
CA ALA A 20 -9.07 -15.52 -16.81
C ALA A 20 -9.03 -15.14 -15.31
N LEU A 21 -10.18 -14.97 -14.66
CA LEU A 21 -10.22 -14.63 -13.23
C LEU A 21 -9.63 -15.72 -12.32
N PRO A 22 -9.95 -17.03 -12.48
CA PRO A 22 -9.29 -18.07 -11.71
C PRO A 22 -7.78 -18.14 -11.99
N GLY A 23 -7.35 -17.96 -13.24
CA GLY A 23 -5.93 -17.92 -13.60
C GLY A 23 -5.20 -16.75 -12.94
N ALA A 24 -5.83 -15.57 -12.86
CA ALA A 24 -5.30 -14.40 -12.17
C ALA A 24 -5.27 -14.59 -10.65
N ALA A 25 -6.27 -15.24 -10.05
CA ALA A 25 -6.28 -15.55 -8.62
C ALA A 25 -5.17 -16.55 -8.24
N VAL A 26 -4.96 -17.58 -9.05
CA VAL A 26 -3.83 -18.52 -8.89
C VAL A 26 -2.49 -17.80 -9.10
N GLY A 27 -2.41 -16.92 -10.10
CA GLY A 27 -1.25 -16.05 -10.33
C GLY A 27 -0.93 -15.16 -9.13
N PHE A 28 -1.95 -14.56 -8.51
CA PHE A 28 -1.80 -13.75 -7.29
C PHE A 28 -1.24 -14.57 -6.12
N LEU A 29 -1.75 -15.78 -5.90
CA LEU A 29 -1.24 -16.66 -4.84
C LEU A 29 0.19 -17.14 -5.12
N GLY A 30 0.49 -17.45 -6.39
CA GLY A 30 1.85 -17.78 -6.82
C GLY A 30 2.82 -16.63 -6.61
N ASP A 31 2.40 -15.41 -6.93
CA ASP A 31 3.21 -14.21 -6.79
C ASP A 31 3.46 -13.86 -5.30
N LEU A 32 2.44 -14.00 -4.46
CA LEU A 32 2.56 -13.86 -3.00
C LEU A 32 3.60 -14.82 -2.42
N LEU A 33 3.73 -16.02 -2.99
CA LEU A 33 4.67 -17.06 -2.59
C LEU A 33 5.97 -17.06 -3.42
N THR A 34 6.22 -16.04 -4.25
CA THR A 34 7.40 -15.94 -5.13
C THR A 34 8.71 -16.24 -4.41
N PRO A 35 8.97 -15.73 -3.20
CA PRO A 35 10.24 -16.01 -2.54
C PRO A 35 10.45 -17.52 -2.25
N ARG A 36 9.40 -18.31 -2.07
CA ARG A 36 9.51 -19.78 -1.90
C ARG A 36 9.38 -20.56 -3.21
N GLY A 37 9.49 -19.88 -4.35
CA GLY A 37 9.33 -20.50 -5.66
C GLY A 37 7.88 -20.75 -6.06
N GLY A 38 6.91 -20.01 -5.49
CA GLY A 38 5.48 -20.16 -5.81
C GLY A 38 5.13 -20.02 -7.29
N TRP A 39 5.94 -19.26 -8.04
CA TRP A 39 5.84 -19.11 -9.49
C TRP A 39 6.04 -20.44 -10.25
N ILE A 40 6.80 -21.40 -9.70
CA ILE A 40 7.01 -22.73 -10.30
C ILE A 40 5.70 -23.52 -10.31
N ALA A 41 4.96 -23.52 -9.21
CA ALA A 41 3.69 -24.23 -9.10
C ALA A 41 2.65 -23.67 -10.08
N VAL A 42 2.58 -22.34 -10.22
CA VAL A 42 1.70 -21.68 -11.19
C VAL A 42 2.13 -21.98 -12.63
N GLY A 43 3.43 -22.00 -12.91
CA GLY A 43 3.96 -22.35 -14.23
C GLY A 43 3.63 -23.79 -14.62
N LEU A 44 3.80 -24.75 -13.69
CA LEU A 44 3.44 -26.15 -13.89
C LEU A 44 1.94 -26.34 -14.13
N LEU A 45 1.09 -25.63 -13.37
CA LEU A 45 -0.37 -25.62 -13.61
C LEU A 45 -0.72 -25.09 -14.99
N GLY A 46 -0.04 -24.03 -15.46
CA GLY A 46 -0.17 -23.51 -16.81
C GLY A 46 0.19 -24.55 -17.87
N ILE A 47 1.31 -25.25 -17.73
CA ILE A 47 1.75 -26.32 -18.65
C ILE A 47 0.75 -27.47 -18.69
N VAL A 48 0.28 -27.92 -17.52
CA VAL A 48 -0.75 -28.97 -17.42
C VAL A 48 -2.04 -28.53 -18.12
N ALA A 49 -2.47 -27.28 -17.93
CA ALA A 49 -3.66 -26.75 -18.59
C ALA A 49 -3.50 -26.69 -20.12
N VAL A 50 -2.31 -26.37 -20.65
CA VAL A 50 -2.01 -26.47 -22.09
C VAL A 50 -2.14 -27.93 -22.56
N ALA A 51 -1.58 -28.89 -21.83
CA ALA A 51 -1.68 -30.31 -22.18
C ALA A 51 -3.15 -30.78 -22.18
N VAL A 52 -3.96 -30.33 -21.22
CA VAL A 52 -5.40 -30.58 -21.17
C VAL A 52 -6.11 -29.95 -22.36
N ALA A 53 -5.81 -28.71 -22.74
CA ALA A 53 -6.41 -28.06 -23.91
C ALA A 53 -6.09 -28.82 -25.21
N ILE A 54 -4.83 -29.25 -25.38
CA ILE A 54 -4.41 -30.09 -26.53
C ILE A 54 -5.20 -31.40 -26.55
N TYR A 55 -5.34 -32.07 -25.39
CA TYR A 55 -6.12 -33.30 -25.26
C TYR A 55 -7.61 -33.08 -25.59
N LEU A 56 -8.20 -31.97 -25.14
CA LEU A 56 -9.60 -31.61 -25.45
C LEU A 56 -9.78 -31.37 -26.96
N ILE A 57 -8.87 -30.62 -27.58
CA ILE A 57 -8.89 -30.39 -29.03
C ILE A 57 -8.77 -31.72 -29.77
N ALA A 58 -7.78 -32.54 -29.44
CA ALA A 58 -7.55 -33.83 -30.10
C ALA A 58 -8.72 -34.81 -29.94
N SER A 59 -9.38 -34.82 -28.78
CA SER A 59 -10.54 -35.71 -28.53
C SER A 59 -11.85 -35.23 -29.15
N LEU A 60 -11.93 -33.96 -29.54
CA LEU A 60 -13.03 -33.40 -30.32
C LEU A 60 -12.74 -33.41 -31.83
N TRP A 61 -11.46 -33.46 -32.23
CA TRP A 61 -11.03 -33.43 -33.62
C TRP A 61 -11.34 -34.73 -34.36
N GLY A 62 -11.99 -34.61 -35.53
CA GLY A 62 -12.25 -35.76 -36.41
C GLY A 62 -13.23 -36.80 -35.83
N ARG A 63 -14.05 -36.39 -34.87
CA ARG A 63 -14.99 -37.27 -34.18
C ARG A 63 -16.19 -37.58 -35.08
N GLU A 64 -16.34 -38.84 -35.49
CA GLU A 64 -17.57 -39.31 -36.12
C GLU A 64 -18.74 -39.24 -35.13
N GLU A 65 -19.93 -38.86 -35.60
CA GLU A 65 -21.15 -38.74 -34.76
C GLU A 65 -21.51 -40.04 -34.02
N SER A 66 -21.09 -41.20 -34.56
CA SER A 66 -21.33 -42.53 -33.98
C SER A 66 -20.36 -42.89 -32.85
N ALA A 67 -19.26 -42.15 -32.66
CA ALA A 67 -18.24 -42.51 -31.68
C ALA A 67 -18.66 -42.16 -30.23
N PRO A 68 -18.52 -43.09 -29.26
CA PRO A 68 -18.98 -42.90 -27.90
C PRO A 68 -18.30 -41.71 -27.23
N ALA A 69 -19.06 -40.76 -26.68
CA ALA A 69 -18.55 -39.53 -26.06
C ALA A 69 -17.45 -39.79 -25.01
N PRO A 70 -16.38 -38.97 -24.96
CA PRO A 70 -15.35 -39.12 -23.94
C PRO A 70 -15.98 -38.97 -22.56
N TRP A 71 -15.38 -39.61 -21.55
CA TRP A 71 -15.93 -39.60 -20.20
C TRP A 71 -16.11 -38.17 -19.65
N TRP A 72 -15.19 -37.26 -19.96
CA TRP A 72 -15.23 -35.87 -19.50
C TRP A 72 -16.36 -35.08 -20.18
N HIS A 73 -16.66 -35.37 -21.45
CA HIS A 73 -17.76 -34.74 -22.18
C HIS A 73 -19.09 -35.18 -21.61
N ARG A 74 -19.24 -36.48 -21.30
CA ARG A 74 -20.42 -37.01 -20.62
C ARG A 74 -20.60 -36.42 -19.23
N LEU A 75 -19.51 -36.16 -18.50
CA LEU A 75 -19.54 -35.57 -17.18
C LEU A 75 -19.97 -34.09 -17.22
N SER A 76 -19.42 -33.32 -18.15
CA SER A 76 -19.67 -31.88 -18.28
C SER A 76 -20.98 -31.53 -18.98
N ASN A 77 -21.56 -32.46 -19.74
CA ASN A 77 -22.83 -32.31 -20.45
C ASN A 77 -23.98 -33.14 -19.84
N LYS A 78 -23.90 -33.48 -18.54
CA LYS A 78 -25.06 -34.06 -17.84
C LYS A 78 -26.24 -33.08 -17.76
N ASP A 79 -25.93 -31.78 -17.77
CA ASP A 79 -26.90 -30.70 -17.82
C ASP A 79 -27.00 -30.17 -19.26
N SER A 80 -28.21 -30.18 -19.81
CA SER A 80 -28.48 -29.66 -21.15
C SER A 80 -28.11 -28.18 -21.30
N GLU A 81 -28.11 -27.42 -20.20
CA GLU A 81 -27.73 -26.00 -20.19
C GLU A 81 -26.21 -25.78 -20.35
N LEU A 82 -25.39 -26.82 -20.23
CA LEU A 82 -23.92 -26.72 -20.36
C LEU A 82 -23.40 -27.21 -21.71
N ASN A 83 -24.26 -27.79 -22.55
CA ASN A 83 -23.90 -28.31 -23.87
C ASN A 83 -23.24 -27.27 -24.79
N TRP A 84 -23.58 -25.99 -24.61
CA TRP A 84 -23.00 -24.91 -25.42
C TRP A 84 -21.50 -24.70 -25.16
N ILE A 85 -20.97 -25.14 -24.02
CA ILE A 85 -19.55 -25.00 -23.66
C ILE A 85 -18.68 -25.74 -24.67
N TRP A 86 -19.14 -26.90 -25.14
CA TRP A 86 -18.40 -27.74 -26.08
C TRP A 86 -18.95 -27.67 -27.51
N ALA A 87 -20.02 -26.92 -27.72
CA ALA A 87 -20.60 -26.70 -29.04
C ALA A 87 -19.73 -25.73 -29.87
N GLY A 88 -19.40 -26.16 -31.08
CA GLY A 88 -18.70 -25.33 -32.06
C GLY A 88 -18.54 -26.07 -33.39
N PRO A 89 -18.46 -25.35 -34.52
CA PRO A 89 -18.25 -25.97 -35.83
C PRO A 89 -16.84 -26.58 -35.96
N ASN A 90 -15.93 -26.24 -35.06
CA ASN A 90 -14.58 -26.78 -34.96
C ASN A 90 -14.18 -26.89 -33.47
N PRO A 91 -13.46 -27.93 -33.05
CA PRO A 91 -12.87 -28.06 -31.70
C PRO A 91 -12.14 -26.82 -31.19
N PHE A 92 -11.46 -26.08 -32.07
CA PHE A 92 -10.77 -24.84 -31.70
C PHE A 92 -11.72 -23.71 -31.32
N LEU A 93 -12.99 -23.77 -31.75
CA LEU A 93 -14.00 -22.75 -31.46
C LEU A 93 -14.90 -23.14 -30.28
N ALA A 94 -14.66 -24.30 -29.66
CA ALA A 94 -15.39 -24.72 -28.47
C ALA A 94 -15.06 -23.78 -27.29
N HIS A 95 -16.09 -23.26 -26.62
CA HIS A 95 -15.93 -22.29 -25.55
C HIS A 95 -15.11 -22.86 -24.37
N GLY A 96 -15.30 -24.13 -24.02
CA GLY A 96 -14.54 -24.78 -22.95
C GLY A 96 -13.05 -24.88 -23.25
N VAL A 97 -12.66 -25.05 -24.52
CA VAL A 97 -11.25 -25.03 -24.93
C VAL A 97 -10.67 -23.63 -24.73
N HIS A 98 -11.40 -22.58 -25.10
CA HIS A 98 -10.97 -21.19 -24.85
C HIS A 98 -10.83 -20.87 -23.36
N VAL A 99 -11.75 -21.34 -22.50
CA VAL A 99 -11.66 -21.15 -21.04
C VAL A 99 -10.36 -21.75 -20.50
N VAL A 100 -10.05 -23.00 -20.86
CA VAL A 100 -8.84 -23.69 -20.41
C VAL A 100 -7.57 -23.04 -20.97
N MET A 101 -7.60 -22.61 -22.23
CA MET A 101 -6.47 -21.91 -22.86
C MET A 101 -6.23 -20.54 -22.22
N LEU A 102 -7.27 -19.76 -21.94
CA LEU A 102 -7.14 -18.47 -21.25
C LEU A 102 -6.59 -18.66 -19.85
N PHE A 103 -7.08 -19.66 -19.10
CA PHE A 103 -6.53 -20.02 -17.81
C PHE A 103 -5.03 -20.38 -17.90
N ALA A 104 -4.65 -21.22 -18.88
CA ALA A 104 -3.27 -21.62 -19.10
C ALA A 104 -2.36 -20.42 -19.40
N LEU A 105 -2.78 -19.54 -20.32
CA LEU A 105 -2.06 -18.34 -20.69
C LEU A 105 -1.91 -17.36 -19.52
N SER A 106 -2.95 -17.17 -18.71
CA SER A 106 -2.88 -16.36 -17.50
C SER A 106 -1.86 -16.92 -16.51
N CYS A 107 -1.92 -18.22 -16.21
CA CYS A 107 -0.95 -18.87 -15.31
C CYS A 107 0.49 -18.72 -15.81
N LEU A 108 0.75 -18.97 -17.09
CA LEU A 108 2.09 -18.83 -17.68
C LEU A 108 2.59 -17.37 -17.67
N PHE A 109 1.70 -16.42 -17.99
CA PHE A 109 2.03 -15.00 -17.96
C PHE A 109 2.41 -14.54 -16.55
N PHE A 110 1.61 -14.87 -15.54
CA PHE A 110 1.89 -14.53 -14.15
C PHE A 110 3.17 -15.23 -13.66
N SER A 111 3.34 -16.53 -13.93
CA SER A 111 4.56 -17.27 -13.57
C SER A 111 5.82 -16.62 -14.15
N ALA A 112 5.82 -16.26 -15.44
CA ALA A 112 6.96 -15.63 -16.10
C ALA A 112 7.26 -14.23 -15.54
N LYS A 113 6.22 -13.43 -15.28
CA LYS A 113 6.38 -12.08 -14.74
C LYS A 113 6.82 -12.10 -13.26
N SER A 114 6.30 -13.02 -12.46
CA SER A 114 6.71 -13.24 -11.06
C SER A 114 8.17 -13.71 -10.99
N PHE A 115 8.58 -14.63 -11.87
CA PHE A 115 9.97 -15.06 -11.98
C PHE A 115 10.91 -13.90 -12.34
N ALA A 116 10.55 -13.08 -13.33
CA ALA A 116 11.34 -11.92 -13.73
C ALA A 116 11.50 -10.86 -12.62
N SER A 117 10.67 -10.90 -11.58
CA SER A 117 10.71 -9.99 -10.43
C SER A 117 11.00 -10.74 -9.13
N ALA A 118 11.61 -11.93 -9.20
CA ALA A 118 11.79 -12.80 -8.04
C ALA A 118 12.66 -12.17 -6.94
N ASP A 119 13.71 -11.44 -7.32
CA ASP A 119 14.62 -10.74 -6.39
C ASP A 119 13.92 -9.59 -5.63
N GLU A 120 12.79 -9.10 -6.16
CA GLU A 120 11.97 -8.05 -5.57
C GLU A 120 10.73 -8.60 -4.83
N GLY A 121 10.63 -9.93 -4.68
CA GLY A 121 9.50 -10.60 -4.01
C GLY A 121 8.28 -10.87 -4.90
N GLY A 122 8.41 -10.69 -6.22
CA GLY A 122 7.32 -10.83 -7.19
C GLY A 122 6.77 -9.49 -7.68
N ILE A 123 5.84 -9.53 -8.62
CA ILE A 123 5.24 -8.35 -9.27
C ILE A 123 4.44 -7.53 -8.26
N LEU A 124 3.74 -8.20 -7.35
CA LEU A 124 2.87 -7.54 -6.37
C LEU A 124 3.69 -6.86 -5.29
N ALA A 125 4.75 -7.51 -4.81
CA ALA A 125 5.66 -6.92 -3.82
C ALA A 125 6.38 -5.69 -4.37
N LYS A 126 6.79 -5.74 -5.65
CA LYS A 126 7.38 -4.61 -6.38
C LYS A 126 6.48 -3.38 -6.45
N ASN A 127 5.17 -3.59 -6.63
CA ASN A 127 4.23 -2.49 -6.88
C ASN A 127 3.37 -2.11 -5.65
N VAL A 128 3.31 -2.95 -4.62
CA VAL A 128 2.45 -2.77 -3.45
C VAL A 128 3.24 -3.05 -2.16
N THR A 129 3.63 -1.97 -1.47
CA THR A 129 4.45 -2.02 -0.24
C THR A 129 3.82 -2.89 0.86
N ALA A 130 2.48 -2.92 0.97
CA ALA A 130 1.78 -3.74 1.95
C ALA A 130 2.01 -5.25 1.74
N ILE A 131 2.14 -5.70 0.49
CA ILE A 131 2.39 -7.11 0.16
C ILE A 131 3.85 -7.46 0.45
N ALA A 132 4.79 -6.57 0.17
CA ALA A 132 6.20 -6.73 0.54
C ALA A 132 6.38 -6.86 2.08
N VAL A 133 5.65 -6.04 2.85
CA VAL A 133 5.65 -6.13 4.32
C VAL A 133 5.02 -7.44 4.80
N ALA A 134 3.91 -7.89 4.21
CA ALA A 134 3.28 -9.16 4.56
C ALA A 134 4.17 -10.37 4.26
N GLN A 135 4.86 -10.40 3.11
CA GLN A 135 5.83 -11.45 2.78
C GLN A 135 7.01 -11.48 3.76
N LYS A 136 7.44 -10.31 4.24
CA LYS A 136 8.48 -10.17 5.27
C LYS A 136 8.01 -10.67 6.63
N GLN A 137 6.80 -10.31 7.06
CA GLN A 137 6.21 -10.73 8.34
C GLN A 137 5.91 -12.24 8.39
N LEU A 138 5.56 -12.85 7.26
CA LEU A 138 5.32 -14.29 7.16
C LEU A 138 6.62 -15.13 7.11
N GLY A 139 7.80 -14.50 7.19
CA GLY A 139 9.10 -15.19 7.10
C GLY A 139 9.32 -15.88 5.75
N ILE A 140 8.70 -15.35 4.69
CA ILE A 140 8.70 -15.98 3.36
C ILE A 140 9.94 -15.55 2.55
N SER A 141 10.61 -14.44 2.88
CA SER A 141 11.78 -13.93 2.14
C SER A 141 13.00 -14.87 2.18
N GLN A 142 13.44 -15.38 1.00
CA GLN A 142 14.69 -16.12 0.79
C GLN A 142 15.93 -15.39 1.30
N SER A 143 15.92 -14.05 1.22
CA SER A 143 17.07 -13.24 1.62
C SER A 143 17.46 -13.47 3.08
N MET A 144 16.51 -13.78 3.96
CA MET A 144 16.80 -14.07 5.38
C MET A 144 17.35 -15.49 5.60
N LEU A 145 17.01 -16.47 4.75
CA LEU A 145 17.47 -17.86 4.88
C LEU A 145 18.90 -18.03 4.34
N ASP A 146 19.22 -17.38 3.22
CA ASP A 146 20.57 -17.40 2.66
C ASP A 146 21.54 -16.55 3.49
N GLU A 147 21.07 -15.44 4.06
CA GLU A 147 21.85 -14.62 4.99
C GLU A 147 22.02 -15.33 6.35
N GLN A 148 21.03 -16.08 6.85
CA GLN A 148 21.21 -16.96 8.03
C GLN A 148 22.20 -18.10 7.78
N LYS A 149 22.14 -18.76 6.63
CA LYS A 149 23.09 -19.83 6.29
C LYS A 149 24.52 -19.30 6.17
N LYS A 150 24.71 -18.17 5.47
CA LYS A 150 26.02 -17.47 5.44
C LYS A 150 26.47 -17.06 6.82
N THR A 151 25.58 -16.52 7.65
CA THR A 151 25.90 -16.10 9.02
C THR A 151 26.29 -17.28 9.90
N THR A 152 25.67 -18.44 9.73
CA THR A 152 25.98 -19.65 10.53
C THR A 152 27.35 -20.25 10.14
N THR A 153 27.69 -20.25 8.85
CA THR A 153 29.01 -20.71 8.36
C THR A 153 30.13 -19.70 8.68
N ILE A 154 29.82 -18.40 8.67
CA ILE A 154 30.76 -17.36 9.08
C ILE A 154 30.97 -17.41 10.59
N LEU A 155 29.91 -17.59 11.40
CA LEU A 155 30.00 -17.72 12.86
C LEU A 155 30.82 -18.93 13.31
N SER A 156 30.74 -20.07 12.60
CA SER A 156 31.60 -21.22 12.92
C SER A 156 33.09 -20.94 12.61
N SER A 157 33.38 -20.27 11.49
CA SER A 157 34.75 -19.86 11.15
C SER A 157 35.30 -18.73 12.04
N ILE A 158 34.43 -17.88 12.58
CA ILE A 158 34.78 -16.82 13.54
C ILE A 158 35.01 -17.44 14.91
N ASN A 159 34.18 -18.37 15.40
CA ASN A 159 34.39 -19.00 16.71
C ASN A 159 35.77 -19.70 16.80
N GLU A 160 36.22 -20.30 15.69
CA GLU A 160 37.54 -20.93 15.61
C GLU A 160 38.70 -19.91 15.60
N LYS A 161 38.51 -18.73 14.99
CA LYS A 161 39.49 -17.63 14.99
C LYS A 161 39.43 -16.71 16.21
N THR A 162 38.33 -16.69 16.96
CA THR A 162 38.15 -15.78 18.12
C THR A 162 38.59 -16.44 19.43
N ALA A 163 38.72 -17.77 19.47
CA ALA A 163 39.32 -18.48 20.61
C ALA A 163 40.80 -18.10 20.86
N THR A 164 41.46 -17.42 19.92
CA THR A 164 42.87 -16.98 20.00
C THR A 164 43.05 -15.47 20.21
N LEU A 165 41.99 -14.66 20.21
CA LEU A 165 42.09 -13.21 20.44
C LEU A 165 41.72 -12.88 21.90
N LYS A 166 42.72 -12.46 22.68
CA LYS A 166 42.50 -11.82 23.98
C LYS A 166 41.60 -10.59 23.76
N ARG A 167 40.41 -10.59 24.38
CA ARG A 167 39.60 -9.38 24.56
C ARG A 167 40.35 -8.44 25.50
N GLU A 168 41.11 -7.52 24.94
CA GLU A 168 41.59 -6.35 25.67
C GLU A 168 40.46 -5.31 25.67
N THR A 169 39.77 -5.18 26.81
CA THR A 169 38.88 -4.05 27.05
C THR A 169 39.72 -2.77 27.05
N SER A 170 39.36 -1.83 26.18
CA SER A 170 40.09 -0.55 26.05
C SER A 170 39.33 0.58 26.74
N ASP A 171 40.04 1.42 27.49
CA ASP A 171 39.45 2.62 28.11
C ASP A 171 39.08 3.70 27.08
N ASP A 172 39.63 3.62 25.85
CA ASP A 172 39.24 4.47 24.72
C ASP A 172 37.97 3.93 24.02
N PRO A 173 36.83 4.65 24.06
CA PRO A 173 35.57 4.21 23.44
C PRO A 173 35.66 3.97 21.94
N ARG A 174 36.51 4.72 21.23
CA ARG A 174 36.68 4.56 19.77
C ARG A 174 37.42 3.27 19.45
N LYS A 175 38.42 2.94 20.27
CA LYS A 175 39.15 1.68 20.16
C LYS A 175 38.27 0.48 20.54
N GLU A 176 37.42 0.61 21.56
CA GLU A 176 36.45 -0.43 21.94
C GLU A 176 35.42 -0.70 20.83
N LEU A 177 34.94 0.34 20.13
CA LEU A 177 34.11 0.20 18.93
C LEU A 177 34.85 -0.56 17.82
N SER A 178 36.10 -0.17 17.54
CA SER A 178 36.93 -0.85 16.54
C SER A 178 37.19 -2.31 16.90
N ASN A 179 37.46 -2.62 18.17
CA ASN A 179 37.64 -3.99 18.66
C ASN A 179 36.35 -4.83 18.49
N SER A 180 35.20 -4.18 18.47
CA SER A 180 33.89 -4.80 18.24
C SER A 180 33.49 -4.83 16.75
N GLY A 181 34.37 -4.39 15.84
CA GLY A 181 34.11 -4.34 14.40
C GLY A 181 33.19 -3.21 13.96
N VAL A 182 32.91 -2.22 14.82
CA VAL A 182 32.09 -1.05 14.52
C VAL A 182 32.98 0.12 14.14
N GLN A 183 32.75 0.71 12.97
CA GLN A 183 33.49 1.89 12.51
C GLN A 183 33.02 3.15 13.24
N TRP A 184 33.96 4.08 13.50
CA TRP A 184 33.65 5.38 14.08
C TRP A 184 33.10 6.33 13.01
N ASP A 185 31.80 6.22 12.72
CA ASP A 185 31.10 7.13 11.82
C ASP A 185 29.65 7.36 12.26
N HIS A 186 29.07 8.48 11.83
CA HIS A 186 27.72 8.89 12.24
C HIS A 186 26.63 7.95 11.71
N GLY A 187 26.81 7.36 10.52
CA GLY A 187 25.87 6.40 9.97
C GLY A 187 25.74 5.14 10.83
N ARG A 188 26.85 4.69 11.44
CA ARG A 188 26.84 3.58 12.40
C ARG A 188 26.18 3.94 13.72
N LEU A 189 26.39 5.15 14.25
CA LEU A 189 25.62 5.62 15.41
C LEU A 189 24.11 5.57 15.10
N TYR A 190 23.69 6.14 13.96
CA TYR A 190 22.28 6.15 13.55
C TYR A 190 21.71 4.72 13.42
N GLN A 191 22.49 3.80 12.85
CA GLN A 191 22.11 2.39 12.77
C GLN A 191 21.95 1.76 14.16
N SER A 192 22.89 1.98 15.08
CA SER A 192 22.84 1.43 16.44
C SER A 192 21.67 1.99 17.26
N LEU A 193 21.30 3.26 17.06
CA LEU A 193 20.07 3.82 17.62
C LEU A 193 18.84 3.04 17.14
N ARG A 194 18.74 2.83 15.82
CA ARG A 194 17.62 2.09 15.21
C ARG A 194 17.55 0.63 15.67
N GLU A 195 18.69 -0.01 15.87
CA GLU A 195 18.80 -1.40 16.34
C GLU A 195 18.62 -1.53 17.86
N GLY A 196 18.71 -0.42 18.60
CA GLY A 196 18.55 -0.40 20.04
C GLY A 196 19.78 -0.88 20.83
N ASP A 197 20.97 -0.87 20.21
CA ASP A 197 22.21 -1.29 20.87
C ASP A 197 22.74 -0.19 21.81
N ALA A 198 22.23 -0.18 23.04
CA ALA A 198 22.60 0.80 24.04
C ALA A 198 24.10 0.81 24.37
N ARG A 199 24.79 -0.32 24.28
CA ARG A 199 26.24 -0.38 24.54
C ARG A 199 27.00 0.36 23.46
N VAL A 200 26.71 0.06 22.19
CA VAL A 200 27.38 0.70 21.05
C VAL A 200 27.06 2.19 21.00
N VAL A 201 25.81 2.58 21.25
CA VAL A 201 25.40 3.99 21.38
C VAL A 201 26.21 4.69 22.47
N SER A 202 26.30 4.12 23.67
CA SER A 202 27.09 4.72 24.76
C SER A 202 28.56 4.90 24.39
N LEU A 203 29.18 3.96 23.67
CA LEU A 203 30.57 4.13 23.21
C LEU A 203 30.73 5.29 22.21
N PHE A 204 29.77 5.46 21.29
CA PHE A 204 29.74 6.62 20.39
C PHE A 204 29.60 7.93 21.16
N LEU A 205 28.74 7.97 22.18
CA LEU A 205 28.55 9.18 22.99
C LEU A 205 29.77 9.46 23.88
N GLN A 206 30.34 8.45 24.52
CA GLN A 206 31.57 8.57 25.33
C GLN A 206 32.75 9.08 24.50
N GLY A 207 32.90 8.63 23.25
CA GLY A 207 33.94 9.12 22.34
C GLY A 207 33.68 10.52 21.77
N GLY A 208 32.59 11.19 22.19
CA GLY A 208 32.25 12.58 21.87
C GLY A 208 31.51 12.78 20.55
N MET A 209 30.85 11.75 20.00
CA MET A 209 30.04 11.92 18.79
C MET A 209 28.80 12.78 19.10
N ARG A 210 28.64 13.87 18.35
CA ARG A 210 27.50 14.78 18.52
C ARG A 210 26.21 14.15 18.04
N LEU A 211 25.12 14.48 18.73
CA LEU A 211 23.76 14.09 18.38
C LEU A 211 23.12 15.16 17.50
N THR A 212 22.44 14.72 16.46
CA THR A 212 21.60 15.55 15.57
C THR A 212 20.13 15.45 15.97
N SER A 213 19.29 16.34 15.44
CA SER A 213 17.82 16.24 15.58
C SER A 213 17.28 14.88 15.09
N SER A 214 17.85 14.34 14.02
CA SER A 214 17.44 13.05 13.45
C SER A 214 17.79 11.88 14.34
N ASP A 215 18.92 11.94 15.06
CA ASP A 215 19.31 10.92 16.03
C ASP A 215 18.35 10.89 17.22
N VAL A 216 18.02 12.07 17.77
CA VAL A 216 17.08 12.20 18.89
C VAL A 216 15.68 11.75 18.49
N ALA A 217 15.19 12.18 17.33
CA ALA A 217 13.90 11.74 16.81
C ALA A 217 13.89 10.23 16.57
N MET A 218 14.99 9.66 16.05
CA MET A 218 15.05 8.23 15.82
C MET A 218 15.05 7.44 17.12
N ALA A 219 15.84 7.89 18.09
CA ALA A 219 15.87 7.28 19.40
C ALA A 219 14.47 7.27 20.02
N PHE A 220 13.82 8.43 20.02
CA PHE A 220 12.50 8.62 20.58
C PHE A 220 11.45 7.63 20.02
N GLU A 221 11.45 7.39 18.71
CA GLU A 221 10.43 6.58 18.06
C GLU A 221 10.68 5.06 18.16
N ARG A 222 11.94 4.64 18.19
CA ARG A 222 12.28 3.23 17.93
C ARG A 222 13.22 2.58 18.93
N SER A 223 13.92 3.36 19.75
CA SER A 223 14.92 2.79 20.64
C SER A 223 14.31 2.35 21.98
N PRO A 224 14.96 1.38 22.65
CA PRO A 224 14.53 0.93 23.96
C PRO A 224 14.95 1.91 25.07
N PRO A 225 14.39 1.80 26.29
CA PRO A 225 14.65 2.72 27.41
C PRO A 225 16.13 2.91 27.79
N GLU A 226 16.97 1.92 27.55
CA GLU A 226 18.41 1.95 27.83
C GLU A 226 19.12 2.96 26.93
N VAL A 227 18.75 3.02 25.64
CA VAL A 227 19.27 4.03 24.70
C VAL A 227 18.79 5.42 25.08
N HIS A 228 17.52 5.57 25.51
CA HIS A 228 17.01 6.85 26.00
C HIS A 228 17.81 7.37 27.21
N SER A 229 18.16 6.45 28.12
CA SER A 229 18.95 6.77 29.30
C SER A 229 20.38 7.17 28.93
N ALA A 230 21.01 6.45 28.00
CA ALA A 230 22.33 6.78 27.48
C ALA A 230 22.34 8.18 26.84
N ILE A 231 21.39 8.48 25.95
CA ILE A 231 21.31 9.81 25.32
C ILE A 231 21.11 10.92 26.36
N ALA A 232 20.26 10.70 27.37
CA ALA A 232 20.02 11.67 28.43
C ALA A 232 21.28 11.94 29.29
N GLU A 233 22.13 10.93 29.50
CA GLU A 233 23.41 11.06 30.21
C GLU A 233 24.38 11.99 29.47
N TYR A 234 24.45 11.89 28.13
CA TYR A 234 25.35 12.69 27.28
C TYR A 234 24.65 13.90 26.65
N ARG A 235 23.71 14.53 27.37
CA ARG A 235 22.91 15.67 26.87
C ARG A 235 23.71 16.82 26.26
N GLN A 236 24.93 17.04 26.72
CA GLN A 236 25.85 18.07 26.23
C GLN A 236 26.29 17.86 24.77
N LEU A 237 26.12 16.65 24.22
CA LEU A 237 26.43 16.33 22.83
C LEU A 237 25.30 16.69 21.86
N PHE A 238 24.14 17.09 22.39
CA PHE A 238 23.03 17.61 21.61
C PHE A 238 22.96 19.14 21.72
N ASN A 239 22.77 19.80 20.58
CA ASN A 239 22.57 21.24 20.54
C ASN A 239 21.11 21.58 20.85
N THR A 240 20.85 22.27 21.96
CA THR A 240 19.49 22.58 22.42
C THR A 240 18.72 23.50 21.46
N ALA A 241 19.41 24.26 20.60
CA ALA A 241 18.77 25.05 19.56
C ALA A 241 18.03 24.17 18.52
N ASP A 242 18.41 22.89 18.43
CA ASP A 242 17.88 21.92 17.48
C ASP A 242 16.67 21.13 18.03
N CYS A 243 16.19 21.47 19.23
CA CYS A 243 15.02 20.84 19.87
C CYS A 243 13.77 20.92 19.01
N LYS A 244 13.48 22.09 18.45
CA LYS A 244 12.34 22.26 17.53
C LYS A 244 12.42 21.32 16.33
N SER A 245 13.60 21.20 15.71
CA SER A 245 13.84 20.33 14.56
C SER A 245 13.68 18.85 14.93
N ALA A 246 14.14 18.44 16.13
CA ALA A 246 13.94 17.10 16.64
C ALA A 246 12.44 16.78 16.81
N PHE A 247 11.68 17.68 17.45
CA PHE A 247 10.24 17.49 17.62
C PHE A 247 9.48 17.50 16.30
N ALA A 248 9.89 18.34 15.34
CA ALA A 248 9.30 18.38 14.00
C ALA A 248 9.49 17.07 13.22
N ALA A 249 10.59 16.35 13.47
CA ALA A 249 10.88 15.06 12.85
C ALA A 249 10.13 13.88 13.50
N ILE A 250 9.69 14.00 14.76
CA ILE A 250 8.91 12.95 15.45
C ILE A 250 7.47 12.95 14.96
N GLY A 251 6.99 11.85 14.40
CA GLY A 251 5.61 11.74 13.91
C GLY A 251 4.55 11.97 14.99
N ALA A 252 3.37 12.45 14.58
CA ALA A 252 2.29 12.74 15.53
C ALA A 252 1.82 11.48 16.29
N ASN A 253 1.74 10.33 15.63
CA ASN A 253 1.39 9.07 16.28
C ASN A 253 2.42 8.68 17.34
N ALA A 254 3.71 8.74 17.01
CA ALA A 254 4.79 8.45 17.96
C ALA A 254 4.78 9.43 19.14
N THR A 255 4.42 10.69 18.89
CA THR A 255 4.29 11.69 19.94
C THR A 255 3.15 11.30 20.89
N LEU A 256 1.97 10.98 20.37
CA LEU A 256 0.80 10.66 21.18
C LEU A 256 0.91 9.30 21.90
N SER A 257 1.77 8.40 21.44
CA SER A 257 2.06 7.11 22.08
C SER A 257 3.41 7.07 22.80
N ALA A 258 3.97 8.22 23.18
CA ALA A 258 5.30 8.32 23.74
C ALA A 258 5.45 7.53 25.05
N THR A 259 6.56 6.80 25.18
CA THR A 259 6.88 6.08 26.42
C THR A 259 7.44 7.02 27.49
N PRO A 260 7.32 6.70 28.79
CA PRO A 260 7.88 7.52 29.85
C PRO A 260 9.40 7.75 29.73
N SER A 261 10.16 6.75 29.22
CA SER A 261 11.60 6.89 29.02
C SER A 261 11.94 7.84 27.87
N ALA A 262 11.19 7.80 26.76
CA ALA A 262 11.35 8.73 25.65
C ALA A 262 11.03 10.17 26.07
N ILE A 263 9.93 10.37 26.83
CA ILE A 263 9.56 11.66 27.42
C ILE A 263 10.68 12.18 28.34
N LYS A 264 11.21 11.32 29.21
CA LYS A 264 12.32 11.69 30.11
C LYS A 264 13.55 12.14 29.33
N MET A 265 13.94 11.41 28.28
CA MET A 265 15.07 11.78 27.43
C MET A 265 14.88 13.17 26.81
N VAL A 266 13.75 13.42 26.13
CA VAL A 266 13.53 14.73 25.49
C VAL A 266 13.36 15.86 26.51
N ARG A 267 12.80 15.60 27.69
CA ARG A 267 12.79 16.58 28.79
C ARG A 267 14.20 16.93 29.24
N THR A 268 15.09 15.95 29.36
CA THR A 268 16.49 16.19 29.76
C THR A 268 17.27 16.99 28.71
N LEU A 269 17.02 16.74 27.42
CA LEU A 269 17.66 17.47 26.31
C LEU A 269 17.05 18.87 26.11
N CYS A 270 15.73 18.99 26.17
CA CYS A 270 14.97 20.14 25.66
C CYS A 270 14.13 20.87 26.72
N GLY A 271 14.30 20.58 28.01
CA GLY A 271 13.60 21.27 29.10
C GLY A 271 14.11 22.69 29.40
N ASN A 272 14.97 23.26 28.56
CA ASN A 272 15.55 24.60 28.75
C ASN A 272 14.58 25.72 28.26
N PRO A 273 14.74 26.97 28.75
CA PRO A 273 13.84 28.07 28.40
C PRO A 273 13.71 28.35 26.90
N ASP A 274 14.81 28.23 26.13
CA ASP A 274 14.80 28.52 24.69
C ASP A 274 13.95 27.49 23.93
N ALA A 275 14.13 26.20 24.23
CA ALA A 275 13.34 25.14 23.64
C ALA A 275 11.85 25.25 24.02
N LYS A 276 11.54 25.62 25.28
CA LYS A 276 10.17 25.91 25.73
C LYS A 276 9.52 27.02 24.91
N ALA A 277 10.24 28.14 24.71
CA ALA A 277 9.76 29.26 23.92
C ALA A 277 9.52 28.86 22.45
N GLN A 278 10.44 28.10 21.85
CA GLN A 278 10.29 27.61 20.47
C GLN A 278 9.07 26.69 20.30
N VAL A 279 8.84 25.77 21.25
CA VAL A 279 7.68 24.86 21.21
C VAL A 279 6.37 25.63 21.39
N GLN A 280 6.34 26.62 22.28
CA GLN A 280 5.16 27.46 22.49
C GLN A 280 4.74 28.21 21.21
N VAL A 281 5.71 28.73 20.44
CA VAL A 281 5.45 29.35 19.13
C VAL A 281 4.80 28.36 18.15
N GLU A 282 5.22 27.09 18.14
CA GLU A 282 4.59 26.08 17.28
C GLU A 282 3.19 25.71 17.77
N VAL A 283 2.95 25.60 19.09
CA VAL A 283 1.60 25.40 19.65
C VAL A 283 0.65 26.49 19.16
N GLU A 284 1.03 27.76 19.31
CA GLU A 284 0.22 28.90 18.88
C GLU A 284 -0.01 28.90 17.37
N ARG A 285 1.02 28.61 16.57
CA ARG A 285 0.92 28.51 15.11
C ARG A 285 -0.09 27.45 14.70
N TRP A 286 0.00 26.24 15.26
CA TRP A 286 -0.88 25.14 14.90
C TRP A 286 -2.31 25.36 15.39
N GLN A 287 -2.49 25.96 16.57
CA GLN A 287 -3.81 26.38 17.06
C GLN A 287 -4.46 27.42 16.14
N ALA A 288 -3.71 28.44 15.74
CA ALA A 288 -4.22 29.45 14.81
C ALA A 288 -4.55 28.85 13.43
N SER A 289 -3.74 27.91 12.96
CA SER A 289 -3.99 27.20 11.70
C SER A 289 -5.24 26.33 11.76
N HIS A 290 -5.42 25.57 12.85
CA HIS A 290 -6.60 24.74 13.07
C HIS A 290 -7.86 25.61 13.18
N ALA A 291 -7.82 26.70 13.94
CA ALA A 291 -8.94 27.64 14.05
C ALA A 291 -9.35 28.23 12.69
N ARG A 292 -8.37 28.58 11.83
CA ARG A 292 -8.63 29.04 10.45
C ARG A 292 -9.29 27.96 9.59
N GLN A 293 -8.81 26.71 9.67
CA GLN A 293 -9.38 25.58 8.93
C GLN A 293 -10.82 25.29 9.38
N VAL A 294 -11.08 25.28 10.69
CA VAL A 294 -12.44 25.10 11.23
C VAL A 294 -13.36 26.25 10.81
N ALA A 295 -12.88 27.50 10.83
CA ALA A 295 -13.66 28.64 10.37
C ALA A 295 -13.98 28.56 8.86
N ALA A 296 -13.01 28.15 8.04
CA ALA A 296 -13.20 27.94 6.60
C ALA A 296 -14.19 26.79 6.32
N TYR A 297 -14.04 25.67 7.01
CA TYR A 297 -14.96 24.53 6.96
C TYR A 297 -16.39 24.96 7.27
N ARG A 298 -16.60 25.67 8.39
CA ARG A 298 -17.93 26.17 8.79
C ARG A 298 -18.50 27.17 7.81
N LYS A 299 -17.66 28.01 7.20
CA LYS A 299 -18.08 28.96 6.16
C LYS A 299 -18.57 28.22 4.91
N GLU A 300 -17.87 27.18 4.47
CA GLU A 300 -18.31 26.36 3.33
C GLU A 300 -19.59 25.58 3.66
N GLU A 301 -19.69 25.04 4.87
CA GLU A 301 -20.89 24.37 5.36
C GLU A 301 -22.11 25.32 5.39
N ALA A 302 -21.91 26.58 5.84
CA ALA A 302 -22.96 27.60 5.86
C ALA A 302 -23.30 28.16 4.46
N ALA A 303 -22.37 28.09 3.51
CA ALA A 303 -22.59 28.51 2.13
C ALA A 303 -23.28 27.44 1.27
N ARG A 304 -23.54 26.24 1.82
CA ARG A 304 -24.27 25.19 1.12
C ARG A 304 -25.66 25.67 0.73
N GLN A 305 -25.99 25.50 -0.54
CA GLN A 305 -27.35 25.72 -1.04
C GLN A 305 -28.26 24.59 -0.55
N SER A 306 -29.53 24.90 -0.34
CA SER A 306 -30.52 23.85 -0.11
C SER A 306 -30.59 22.93 -1.34
N PRO A 307 -30.92 21.63 -1.19
CA PRO A 307 -31.11 20.75 -2.35
C PRO A 307 -32.08 21.34 -3.38
N ALA A 308 -33.15 22.01 -2.92
CA ALA A 308 -34.12 22.66 -3.79
C ALA A 308 -33.52 23.82 -4.61
N ASP A 309 -32.69 24.67 -3.99
CA ASP A 309 -32.02 25.78 -4.69
C ASP A 309 -30.97 25.28 -5.67
N CYS A 310 -30.25 24.21 -5.30
CA CYS A 310 -29.29 23.53 -6.17
C CYS A 310 -29.99 22.95 -7.40
N VAL A 311 -31.10 22.22 -7.23
CA VAL A 311 -31.88 21.67 -8.35
C VAL A 311 -32.39 22.80 -9.23
N LYS A 312 -32.93 23.87 -8.64
CA LYS A 312 -33.38 25.05 -9.38
C LYS A 312 -32.25 25.71 -10.16
N HIS A 313 -31.03 25.71 -9.64
CA HIS A 313 -29.86 26.27 -10.31
C HIS A 313 -29.39 25.41 -11.48
N GLU A 314 -29.18 24.12 -11.26
CA GLU A 314 -28.68 23.17 -12.27
C GLU A 314 -29.73 22.90 -13.37
N MET A 315 -31.03 22.93 -13.03
CA MET A 315 -32.14 22.79 -13.99
C MET A 315 -32.55 24.11 -14.66
N ARG A 316 -31.76 25.19 -14.56
CA ARG A 316 -32.04 26.44 -15.29
C ARG A 316 -32.15 26.16 -16.79
N ASN A 317 -33.09 26.85 -17.45
CA ASN A 317 -33.41 26.63 -18.87
C ASN A 317 -33.77 25.16 -19.20
N GLY A 318 -34.43 24.47 -18.25
CA GLY A 318 -34.80 23.06 -18.40
C GLY A 318 -33.61 22.10 -18.35
N GLY A 319 -32.47 22.51 -17.80
CA GLY A 319 -31.25 21.68 -17.70
C GLY A 319 -30.52 21.48 -19.02
N ARG A 320 -30.85 22.23 -20.09
CA ARG A 320 -30.28 22.05 -21.43
C ARG A 320 -28.75 22.20 -21.44
N THR A 321 -28.22 23.22 -20.78
CA THR A 321 -26.77 23.43 -20.67
C THR A 321 -26.08 22.27 -19.97
N LEU A 322 -26.69 21.76 -18.90
CA LEU A 322 -26.14 20.62 -18.15
C LEU A 322 -26.22 19.31 -18.95
N ALA A 323 -27.29 19.12 -19.73
CA ALA A 323 -27.42 17.99 -20.64
C ALA A 323 -26.35 18.02 -21.74
N ASP A 324 -26.06 19.20 -22.30
CA ASP A 324 -24.99 19.40 -23.29
C ASP A 324 -23.61 19.13 -22.67
N GLU A 325 -23.34 19.62 -21.46
CA GLU A 325 -22.11 19.33 -20.71
C GLU A 325 -21.94 17.83 -20.45
N GLY A 326 -23.00 17.14 -20.02
CA GLY A 326 -22.98 15.70 -19.76
C GLY A 326 -22.81 14.87 -21.04
N ALA A 327 -23.44 15.26 -22.16
CA ALA A 327 -23.27 14.59 -23.44
C ALA A 327 -21.83 14.65 -23.96
N GLY A 328 -21.12 15.76 -23.70
CA GLY A 328 -19.71 15.94 -24.05
C GLY A 328 -18.71 15.33 -23.06
N PHE A 329 -19.18 14.82 -21.92
CA PHE A 329 -18.30 14.31 -20.86
C PHE A 329 -17.71 12.94 -21.22
N ASN A 330 -16.39 12.77 -21.07
CA ASN A 330 -15.71 11.49 -21.31
C ASN A 330 -15.47 10.74 -19.97
N PRO A 331 -16.21 9.65 -19.68
CA PRO A 331 -16.05 8.89 -18.45
C PRO A 331 -14.79 8.01 -18.41
N LEU A 332 -13.96 8.01 -19.45
CA LEU A 332 -12.72 7.22 -19.47
C LEU A 332 -11.47 8.07 -19.20
N SER A 333 -11.60 9.39 -19.08
CA SER A 333 -10.45 10.30 -18.91
C SER A 333 -10.02 10.56 -17.47
N ALA A 334 -10.75 10.07 -16.46
CA ALA A 334 -10.49 10.35 -15.06
C ALA A 334 -10.25 9.07 -14.23
N THR A 335 -9.18 9.04 -13.45
CA THR A 335 -8.89 7.96 -12.48
C THR A 335 -9.69 8.10 -11.18
N THR A 336 -10.19 9.31 -10.89
CA THR A 336 -11.06 9.62 -9.75
C THR A 336 -12.10 10.68 -10.15
N TYR A 337 -13.32 10.54 -9.63
CA TYR A 337 -14.45 11.43 -9.93
C TYR A 337 -14.73 12.39 -8.77
N THR A 338 -14.83 13.67 -9.07
CA THR A 338 -15.54 14.62 -8.21
C THR A 338 -17.06 14.40 -8.29
N THR A 339 -17.82 14.86 -7.29
CA THR A 339 -19.29 14.73 -7.26
C THR A 339 -19.97 15.32 -8.52
N ARG A 340 -19.44 16.42 -9.08
CA ARG A 340 -19.95 17.00 -10.34
C ARG A 340 -19.62 16.13 -11.55
N GLN A 341 -18.42 15.56 -11.62
CA GLN A 341 -18.05 14.68 -12.72
C GLN A 341 -18.82 13.35 -12.69
N GLU A 342 -19.17 12.85 -11.51
CA GLU A 342 -20.08 11.71 -11.35
C GLU A 342 -21.48 12.04 -11.88
N MET A 343 -22.01 13.23 -11.59
CA MET A 343 -23.27 13.71 -12.19
C MET A 343 -23.18 13.77 -13.72
N LEU A 344 -22.11 14.36 -14.28
CA LEU A 344 -21.92 14.45 -15.73
C LEU A 344 -21.77 13.08 -16.39
N ALA A 345 -21.08 12.13 -15.75
CA ALA A 345 -20.99 10.74 -16.22
C ALA A 345 -22.35 10.05 -16.25
N ASN A 346 -23.19 10.26 -15.22
CA ASN A 346 -24.55 9.72 -15.18
C ASN A 346 -25.44 10.34 -16.26
N ILE A 347 -25.30 11.63 -16.55
CA ILE A 347 -25.99 12.29 -17.66
C ILE A 347 -25.51 11.73 -19.01
N ASN A 348 -24.21 11.54 -19.18
CA ASN A 348 -23.63 10.93 -20.39
C ASN A 348 -24.22 9.54 -20.66
N ALA A 349 -24.22 8.68 -19.63
CA ALA A 349 -24.80 7.34 -19.71
C ALA A 349 -26.30 7.39 -20.03
N ALA A 350 -27.04 8.32 -19.43
CA ALA A 350 -28.46 8.50 -19.68
C ALA A 350 -28.76 9.03 -21.09
N ALA A 351 -27.88 9.86 -21.67
CA ALA A 351 -28.00 10.36 -23.04
C ALA A 351 -27.91 9.23 -24.08
N ILE A 352 -27.09 8.20 -23.84
CA ILE A 352 -26.95 7.03 -24.72
C ILE A 352 -28.27 6.23 -24.82
N VAL A 353 -29.01 6.13 -23.71
CA VAL A 353 -30.25 5.32 -23.61
C VAL A 353 -31.54 6.14 -23.75
N GLY A 354 -31.43 7.43 -24.08
CA GLY A 354 -32.55 8.37 -24.13
C GLY A 354 -32.74 9.10 -22.80
N LEU A 355 -32.16 10.30 -22.72
CA LEU A 355 -32.30 11.24 -21.61
C LEU A 355 -33.63 11.99 -21.74
N THR A 356 -34.48 11.88 -20.73
CA THR A 356 -35.71 12.66 -20.59
C THR A 356 -35.54 13.73 -19.51
N SER A 357 -36.41 14.75 -19.51
CA SER A 357 -36.40 15.81 -18.48
C SER A 357 -36.48 15.22 -17.06
N ASP A 358 -37.36 14.24 -16.84
CA ASP A 358 -37.54 13.60 -15.53
C ASP A 358 -36.29 12.84 -15.08
N LYS A 359 -35.59 12.16 -16.00
CA LYS A 359 -34.33 11.46 -15.70
C LYS A 359 -33.21 12.45 -15.38
N LEU A 360 -33.12 13.56 -16.12
CA LEU A 360 -32.16 14.62 -15.85
C LEU A 360 -32.40 15.23 -14.47
N GLU A 361 -33.65 15.55 -14.15
CA GLU A 361 -34.01 16.10 -12.84
C GLU A 361 -33.71 15.11 -11.71
N ALA A 362 -33.96 13.81 -11.89
CA ALA A 362 -33.61 12.79 -10.91
C ALA A 362 -32.09 12.69 -10.65
N ILE A 363 -31.27 12.76 -11.71
CA ILE A 363 -29.80 12.78 -11.60
C ILE A 363 -29.34 14.04 -10.86
N VAL A 364 -29.91 15.20 -11.19
CA VAL A 364 -29.60 16.49 -10.54
C VAL A 364 -30.00 16.47 -9.06
N ARG A 365 -31.19 15.94 -8.72
CA ARG A 365 -31.62 15.79 -7.32
C ARG A 365 -30.64 14.94 -6.53
N ALA A 366 -30.24 13.78 -7.06
CA ALA A 366 -29.25 12.92 -6.42
C ALA A 366 -27.89 13.62 -6.21
N TYR A 367 -27.44 14.40 -7.20
CA TYR A 367 -26.25 15.25 -7.07
C TYR A 367 -26.41 16.31 -5.96
N CYS A 368 -27.53 17.03 -5.95
CA CYS A 368 -27.79 18.09 -4.99
C CYS A 368 -27.95 17.58 -3.56
N ASP A 369 -28.58 16.42 -3.36
CA ASP A 369 -28.67 15.75 -2.05
C ASP A 369 -27.27 15.33 -1.56
N LYS A 370 -26.44 14.82 -2.47
CA LYS A 370 -25.06 14.44 -2.16
C LYS A 370 -24.18 15.66 -1.85
N GLN A 371 -24.36 16.78 -2.57
CA GLN A 371 -23.67 18.04 -2.28
C GLN A 371 -24.08 18.65 -0.94
N ALA A 372 -25.38 18.60 -0.60
CA ALA A 372 -25.88 19.12 0.65
C ALA A 372 -25.32 18.38 1.88
N THR A 373 -24.93 17.12 1.72
CA THR A 373 -24.39 16.26 2.78
C THR A 373 -22.88 16.03 2.70
N ALA A 374 -22.22 16.43 1.60
CA ALA A 374 -20.79 16.27 1.40
C ALA A 374 -20.00 17.14 2.38
N LYS A 375 -19.05 16.52 3.10
CA LYS A 375 -18.10 17.27 3.93
C LYS A 375 -17.20 18.14 3.04
N PRO A 376 -16.95 19.41 3.39
CA PRO A 376 -15.94 20.24 2.75
C PRO A 376 -14.60 19.50 2.70
N ASN A 377 -13.86 19.68 1.61
CA ASN A 377 -12.52 19.10 1.47
C ASN A 377 -11.48 19.95 2.23
N ILE A 378 -11.75 20.20 3.50
CA ILE A 378 -10.90 20.95 4.42
C ILE A 378 -10.65 20.04 5.61
N ASP A 379 -9.38 19.71 5.85
CA ASP A 379 -8.98 18.95 7.03
C ASP A 379 -9.18 19.80 8.29
N ILE A 380 -9.95 19.29 9.22
CA ILE A 380 -10.24 19.93 10.52
C ILE A 380 -9.73 19.08 11.69
N ASP A 381 -8.93 18.05 11.41
CA ASP A 381 -8.29 17.28 12.45
C ASP A 381 -7.28 18.12 13.24
N ASP A 382 -7.24 17.89 14.55
CA ASP A 382 -6.45 18.66 15.50
C ASP A 382 -5.15 17.93 15.91
N GLN A 383 -4.75 16.86 15.21
CA GLN A 383 -3.63 16.01 15.60
C GLN A 383 -2.32 16.79 15.76
N GLN A 384 -2.04 17.78 14.90
CA GLN A 384 -0.85 18.62 15.06
C GLN A 384 -0.94 19.51 16.31
N VAL A 385 -2.13 20.02 16.65
CA VAL A 385 -2.33 20.80 17.89
C VAL A 385 -2.09 19.91 19.10
N ARG A 386 -2.68 18.71 19.13
CA ARG A 386 -2.48 17.74 20.22
C ARG A 386 -1.01 17.32 20.35
N ARG A 387 -0.34 17.07 19.23
CA ARG A 387 1.09 16.74 19.17
C ARG A 387 1.93 17.81 19.84
N TRP A 388 1.83 19.07 19.40
CA TRP A 388 2.68 20.15 19.93
C TRP A 388 2.34 20.50 21.38
N LYS A 389 1.08 20.37 21.80
CA LYS A 389 0.70 20.50 23.21
C LYS A 389 1.35 19.41 24.07
N ALA A 390 1.31 18.15 23.63
CA ALA A 390 1.97 17.06 24.35
C ALA A 390 3.47 17.31 24.50
N VAL A 391 4.14 17.78 23.42
CA VAL A 391 5.55 18.17 23.48
C VAL A 391 5.78 19.29 24.50
N ALA A 392 4.93 20.32 24.52
CA ALA A 392 5.02 21.41 25.48
C ALA A 392 4.88 20.90 26.93
N ASP A 393 3.95 19.99 27.19
CA ASP A 393 3.74 19.37 28.51
C ASP A 393 4.94 18.53 28.95
N TRP A 394 5.64 17.87 28.02
CA TRP A 394 6.81 17.08 28.36
C TRP A 394 7.99 17.91 28.80
N ILE A 395 8.25 19.02 28.12
CA ILE A 395 9.43 19.82 28.39
C ILE A 395 9.20 20.90 29.45
N SER A 396 7.94 21.20 29.78
CA SER A 396 7.53 22.04 30.91
C SER A 396 8.12 21.52 32.22
#